data_AF-A0A7C5EEX4-F1
#
_entry.id   AF-A0A7C5EEX4-F1
#
_cell.length_a   1.000
_cell.length_b   1.000
_cell.length_c   1.000
_cell.angle_alpha   90.00
_cell.angle_beta   90.00
_cell.angle_gamma   90.00
#
_symmetry.space_group_name_H-M   'P 1'
#
loop_
_entity.id
_entity.type
_entity.pdbx_description
1 polymer ?
#
loop_
_entity_poly.entity_id
_entity_poly.type
_entity_poly.pdbx_seq_one_letter_code
_entity_poly.pdbx_strand_id
1 'polypeptide(L)'
;MIDPQRLENLFEKCGGVFRATVLIQMRIRELTKGAKRLVDGDFRNPIDIAIAEIEQDKIELVEDTEENRELIRKEIEKLTGGHRLPQAEVPLESSEDELERRILSALSKDTEA
;
A
#
# COMPACT_ATOMS: atom_id res chain seq x y z
N MET A 1 12.51 -8.05 -22.63
CA MET A 1 13.50 -8.19 -21.55
C MET A 1 13.85 -6.79 -21.10
N ILE A 2 13.75 -6.48 -19.81
CA ILE A 2 14.13 -5.16 -19.29
C ILE A 2 15.65 -5.06 -19.34
N ASP A 3 16.16 -3.91 -19.77
CA ASP A 3 17.58 -3.61 -19.82
C ASP A 3 18.19 -3.62 -18.40
N PRO A 4 19.31 -4.33 -18.15
CA PRO A 4 19.93 -4.39 -16.82
C PRO A 4 20.24 -3.02 -16.22
N GLN A 5 20.72 -2.06 -17.02
CA GLN A 5 21.05 -0.72 -16.51
C GLN A 5 19.80 0.02 -16.03
N ARG A 6 18.71 -0.08 -16.80
CA ARG A 6 17.42 0.49 -16.41
C ARG A 6 16.93 -0.08 -15.08
N LEU A 7 17.14 -1.38 -14.85
CA LEU A 7 16.74 -2.04 -13.63
C LEU A 7 17.60 -1.61 -12.42
N GLU A 8 18.91 -1.46 -12.61
CA GLU A 8 19.82 -0.95 -11.58
C GLU A 8 19.44 0.48 -11.14
N ASN A 9 19.20 1.37 -12.11
CA ASN A 9 18.75 2.74 -11.83
C ASN A 9 17.42 2.76 -11.06
N LEU A 10 16.50 1.85 -11.38
CA LEU A 10 15.23 1.71 -10.68
C LEU A 10 15.44 1.28 -9.22
N PHE A 11 16.39 0.37 -8.98
CA PHE A 11 16.71 -0.09 -7.64
C PHE A 11 17.32 1.03 -6.79
N GLU A 12 18.28 1.78 -7.33
CA GLU A 12 18.85 2.93 -6.63
C GLU A 12 17.77 3.95 -6.27
N LYS A 13 16.87 4.26 -7.21
CA LYS A 13 15.75 5.19 -7.02
C LYS A 13 14.81 4.76 -5.90
N CYS A 14 14.49 3.47 -5.78
CA CYS A 14 13.59 2.97 -4.75
C CYS A 14 14.26 2.71 -3.39
N GLY A 15 15.58 2.90 -3.27
CA GLY A 15 16.33 2.56 -2.05
C GLY A 15 16.63 1.07 -1.90
N GLY A 16 16.76 0.35 -3.02
CA GLY A 16 17.20 -1.04 -3.09
C GLY A 16 16.24 -1.97 -3.83
N VAL A 17 16.74 -3.16 -4.15
CA VAL A 17 16.04 -4.20 -4.94
C VAL A 17 14.71 -4.61 -4.30
N PHE A 18 14.68 -4.81 -2.98
CA PHE A 18 13.47 -5.26 -2.28
C PHE A 18 12.38 -4.19 -2.31
N ARG A 19 12.73 -2.93 -2.06
CA ARG A 19 11.76 -1.81 -2.10
C ARG A 19 11.19 -1.64 -3.51
N ALA A 20 12.03 -1.67 -4.54
CA ALA A 20 11.57 -1.64 -5.93
C ALA A 20 10.62 -2.79 -6.24
N THR A 21 10.99 -4.01 -5.82
CA THR A 21 10.18 -5.21 -6.07
C THR A 21 8.81 -5.11 -5.40
N VAL A 22 8.77 -4.69 -4.13
CA VAL A 22 7.51 -4.50 -3.39
C VAL A 22 6.64 -3.44 -4.04
N LEU A 23 7.22 -2.28 -4.41
CA LEU A 23 6.49 -1.19 -5.04
C LEU A 23 5.84 -1.63 -6.37
N ILE A 24 6.62 -2.32 -7.22
CA ILE A 24 6.12 -2.88 -8.48
C ILE A 24 4.98 -3.87 -8.21
N GLN A 25 5.16 -4.80 -7.28
CA GLN A 25 4.15 -5.81 -6.96
C GLN A 25 2.85 -5.20 -6.41
N MET A 26 2.95 -4.22 -5.51
CA MET A 26 1.79 -3.50 -4.98
C MET A 26 1.04 -2.79 -6.11
N ARG A 27 1.77 -2.08 -6.96
CA ARG A 27 1.16 -1.34 -8.06
C ARG A 27 0.49 -2.24 -9.09
N ILE A 28 1.08 -3.38 -9.43
CA ILE A 28 0.46 -4.38 -10.30
C ILE A 28 -0.88 -4.85 -9.73
N ARG A 29 -0.99 -5.07 -8.41
CA ARG A 29 -2.26 -5.46 -7.78
C ARG A 29 -3.32 -4.37 -7.92
N GLU A 30 -2.94 -3.10 -7.74
CA GLU A 30 -3.86 -1.97 -7.92
C GLU A 30 -4.35 -1.85 -9.37
N LEU A 31 -3.43 -1.94 -10.33
CA LEU A 31 -3.76 -1.91 -11.77
C LEU A 31 -4.67 -3.08 -12.14
N THR A 32 -4.42 -4.27 -11.59
CA THR A 32 -5.27 -5.45 -11.79
C THR A 32 -6.67 -5.26 -11.20
N LYS A 33 -6.80 -4.50 -10.10
CA LYS A 33 -8.08 -4.11 -9.51
C LYS A 33 -8.79 -2.97 -10.26
N GLY A 34 -8.23 -2.47 -11.36
CA GLY A 34 -8.83 -1.41 -12.18
C GLY A 34 -8.42 0.00 -11.78
N ALA A 35 -7.36 0.18 -10.98
CA ALA A 35 -6.81 1.51 -10.71
C ALA A 35 -6.37 2.18 -12.03
N LYS A 36 -6.57 3.50 -12.11
CA LYS A 36 -6.15 4.28 -13.28
C LYS A 36 -4.62 4.35 -13.34
N ARG A 37 -4.09 4.23 -14.56
CA ARG A 37 -2.67 4.52 -14.86
C ARG A 37 -2.39 6.00 -14.64
N LEU A 38 -1.22 6.32 -14.10
CA LEU A 38 -0.76 7.68 -13.79
C LEU A 38 0.13 8.28 -14.88
N VAL A 39 0.46 7.47 -15.89
CA VAL A 39 1.27 7.85 -17.05
C VAL A 39 0.57 7.44 -18.33
N ASP A 40 0.78 8.23 -19.38
CA ASP A 40 0.30 7.95 -20.72
C ASP A 40 1.33 7.12 -21.49
N GLY A 41 0.88 6.22 -22.37
CA GLY A 41 1.76 5.39 -23.18
C GLY A 41 1.10 4.11 -23.71
N ASP A 42 1.76 3.49 -24.68
CA ASP A 42 1.40 2.17 -25.18
C ASP A 42 2.09 1.09 -24.34
N PHE A 43 1.38 0.60 -23.33
CA PHE A 43 1.87 -0.41 -22.40
C PHE A 43 1.26 -1.78 -22.69
N ARG A 44 2.12 -2.80 -22.76
CA ARG A 44 1.69 -4.17 -23.06
C ARG A 44 1.32 -4.97 -21.82
N ASN A 45 1.80 -4.58 -20.65
CA ASN A 45 1.53 -5.28 -19.39
C ASN A 45 1.58 -4.33 -18.17
N PRO A 46 1.07 -4.76 -17.01
CA PRO A 46 1.08 -3.96 -15.77
C PRO A 46 2.48 -3.67 -15.20
N ILE A 47 3.48 -4.52 -15.47
CA ILE A 47 4.85 -4.32 -15.00
C ILE A 47 5.45 -3.08 -15.67
N ASP A 48 5.27 -2.93 -16.99
CA ASP A 48 5.78 -1.80 -17.75
C ASP A 48 5.14 -0.48 -17.29
N ILE A 49 3.85 -0.51 -16.92
CA ILE A 49 3.14 0.64 -16.35
C ILE A 49 3.76 1.02 -15.00
N ALA A 50 3.90 0.05 -14.09
CA ALA A 50 4.44 0.31 -12.76
C ALA A 50 5.87 0.87 -12.82
N ILE A 51 6.74 0.30 -13.68
CA ILE A 51 8.10 0.82 -13.87
C ILE A 51 8.07 2.26 -14.41
N ALA A 52 7.24 2.55 -15.42
CA ALA A 52 7.15 3.89 -15.98
C ALA A 52 6.62 4.92 -14.96
N GLU A 53 5.70 4.53 -14.09
CA GLU A 53 5.20 5.37 -13.01
C GLU A 53 6.27 5.65 -11.94
N ILE A 54 7.12 4.66 -11.61
CA ILE A 54 8.26 4.85 -10.70
C ILE A 54 9.32 5.76 -11.34
N GLU A 55 9.66 5.53 -12.62
CA GLU A 55 10.66 6.33 -13.34
C GLU A 55 10.26 7.81 -13.39
N GLN A 56 8.96 8.09 -13.51
CA GLN A 56 8.39 9.45 -13.56
C GLN A 56 7.95 10.02 -12.19
N ASP A 57 8.37 9.40 -11.08
CA ASP A 57 8.08 9.86 -9.72
C ASP A 57 6.58 10.02 -9.43
N LYS A 58 5.75 9.14 -10.00
CA LYS A 58 4.29 9.16 -9.79
C LYS A 58 3.85 8.33 -8.59
N ILE A 59 4.67 7.37 -8.18
CA ILE A 59 4.41 6.48 -7.04
C ILE A 59 5.69 6.28 -6.23
N GLU A 60 5.54 6.09 -4.93
CA GLU A 60 6.63 5.81 -4.00
C GLU A 60 6.16 4.89 -2.86
N LEU A 61 7.11 4.26 -2.17
CA LEU A 61 6.85 3.57 -0.91
C LEU A 61 7.10 4.51 0.26
N VAL A 62 6.06 4.75 1.04
CA VAL A 62 6.13 5.48 2.30
C VAL A 62 6.13 4.49 3.46
N GLU A 63 6.85 4.82 4.54
CA GLU A 63 6.82 4.01 5.75
C GLU A 63 5.45 4.08 6.42
N ASP A 64 5.04 2.96 7.00
CA ASP A 64 3.72 2.82 7.59
C ASP A 64 3.69 3.37 9.04
N THR A 65 3.87 4.69 9.17
CA THR A 65 3.81 5.41 10.45
C THR A 65 2.49 6.19 10.57
N GLU A 66 2.06 6.48 11.79
CA GLU A 66 0.82 7.25 12.02
C GLU A 66 0.90 8.65 11.40
N GLU A 67 2.08 9.29 11.45
CA GLU A 67 2.30 10.59 10.83
C GLU A 67 2.10 10.51 9.30
N ASN A 68 2.66 9.50 8.64
CA ASN A 68 2.53 9.33 7.20
C ASN A 68 1.08 9.01 6.79
N ARG A 69 0.37 8.17 7.56
CA ARG A 69 -1.06 7.88 7.35
C ARG A 69 -1.90 9.15 7.42
N GLU A 70 -1.64 10.00 8.40
CA GLU A 70 -2.35 11.27 8.58
C GLU A 70 -2.05 12.28 7.46
N LEU A 71 -0.80 12.34 6.98
CA LEU A 71 -0.44 13.16 5.82
C LEU A 71 -1.18 12.71 4.56
N ILE A 72 -1.21 11.40 4.29
CA ILE A 72 -1.92 10.83 3.14
C ILE A 72 -3.42 11.15 3.24
N ARG A 73 -4.02 10.99 4.43
CA ARG A 73 -5.44 11.30 4.67
C ARG A 73 -5.76 12.76 4.35
N LYS A 74 -4.96 13.69 4.87
CA LYS A 74 -5.11 15.13 4.63
C LYS A 74 -5.01 15.48 3.14
N GLU A 75 -4.07 14.86 2.44
CA GLU A 75 -3.87 15.13 1.01
C GLU A 75 -5.05 14.61 0.17
N ILE A 76 -5.55 13.42 0.48
CA ILE A 76 -6.76 12.88 -0.15
C ILE A 76 -7.97 13.79 0.10
N GLU A 77 -8.15 14.31 1.32
CA GLU A 77 -9.25 15.22 1.65
C GLU A 77 -9.21 16.51 0.82
N LYS A 78 -8.01 17.09 0.63
CA LYS A 78 -7.83 18.27 -0.24
C LYS A 78 -8.22 17.97 -1.69
N LEU A 79 -7.78 16.83 -2.22
CA LEU A 79 -8.03 16.44 -3.62
C LEU A 79 -9.50 16.07 -3.88
N THR A 80 -10.20 15.54 -2.87
CA THR A 80 -11.61 15.11 -2.97
C THR A 80 -12.61 16.21 -2.57
N GLY A 81 -12.15 17.42 -2.25
CA GLY A 81 -13.02 18.55 -1.94
C GLY A 81 -13.88 18.35 -0.69
N GLY A 82 -13.39 17.60 0.30
CA GLY A 82 -14.15 17.29 1.52
C GLY A 82 -15.15 16.14 1.39
N HIS A 83 -15.12 15.38 0.29
CA HIS A 83 -15.85 14.11 0.22
C HIS A 83 -15.15 13.09 1.11
N ARG A 84 -15.60 12.95 2.37
CA ARG A 84 -15.12 11.91 3.28
C ARG A 84 -15.18 10.56 2.56
N LEU A 85 -14.02 9.97 2.28
CA LEU A 85 -13.95 8.53 2.06
C LEU A 85 -14.59 7.89 3.29
N PRO A 86 -15.47 6.88 3.13
CA PRO A 86 -15.92 6.11 4.28
C PRO A 86 -14.67 5.68 5.02
N GLN A 87 -14.62 5.99 6.32
CA GLN A 87 -13.58 5.42 7.17
C GLN A 87 -13.69 3.92 6.93
N ALA A 88 -12.73 3.34 6.22
CA ALA A 88 -12.38 1.98 6.56
C ALA A 88 -11.90 2.15 7.99
N GLU A 89 -12.80 1.92 8.95
CA GLU A 89 -12.42 1.66 10.32
C GLU A 89 -11.42 0.51 10.19
N VAL A 90 -10.14 0.83 10.09
CA VAL A 90 -9.09 -0.15 10.30
C VAL A 90 -9.28 -0.46 11.76
N PRO A 91 -9.82 -1.63 12.11
CA PRO A 91 -10.10 -1.92 13.50
C PRO A 91 -8.76 -1.81 14.24
N LEU A 92 -8.71 -0.94 15.26
CA LEU A 92 -7.54 -0.79 16.12
C LEU A 92 -7.21 -2.12 16.82
N GLU A 93 -8.21 -2.98 16.98
CA GLU A 93 -8.07 -4.36 17.39
C GLU A 93 -7.85 -5.22 16.14
N SER A 94 -6.66 -5.79 15.99
CA SER A 94 -6.43 -6.84 15.00
C SER A 94 -7.39 -8.01 15.29
N SER A 95 -7.65 -8.87 14.29
CA SER A 95 -8.46 -10.08 14.55
C SER A 95 -7.81 -11.01 15.59
N GLU A 96 -6.54 -10.79 15.93
CA GLU A 96 -5.82 -11.48 16.98
C GLU A 96 -6.19 -10.94 18.37
N ASP A 97 -6.32 -9.62 18.54
CA ASP A 97 -6.69 -8.98 19.81
C ASP A 97 -8.10 -9.38 20.29
N GLU A 98 -9.05 -9.51 19.35
CA GLU A 98 -10.41 -9.97 19.65
C GLU A 98 -10.41 -11.46 20.07
N LEU A 99 -9.57 -12.27 19.42
CA LEU A 99 -9.42 -13.69 19.71
C LEU A 99 -8.84 -13.91 21.11
N GLU A 100 -7.81 -13.15 21.49
CA GLU A 100 -7.22 -13.21 22.83
C GLU A 100 -8.22 -12.89 23.94
N ARG A 101 -9.05 -11.85 23.78
CA ARG A 101 -10.10 -11.53 24.77
C ARG A 101 -11.13 -12.64 24.91
N ARG A 102 -11.53 -13.27 23.82
CA ARG A 102 -12.49 -14.39 23.86
C ARG A 102 -11.91 -15.60 24.58
N ILE A 103 -10.62 -15.88 24.37
CA ILE A 103 -9.90 -16.94 25.09
C ILE A 103 -9.82 -16.61 26.59
N LEU A 104 -9.40 -15.39 26.95
CA LEU A 104 -9.29 -14.97 28.35
C LEU A 104 -10.65 -14.96 29.07
N SER A 105 -11.72 -14.50 28.40
CA SER A 105 -13.07 -14.50 28.96
C SER A 105 -13.64 -15.91 29.14
N ALA A 106 -13.25 -16.87 28.30
CA ALA A 106 -13.66 -18.27 28.46
C ALA A 106 -12.94 -18.89 29.67
N LEU A 107 -11.63 -18.65 29.81
CA LEU A 107 -10.84 -19.14 30.94
C LEU A 107 -11.30 -18.56 32.29
N SER A 108 -11.71 -17.28 32.32
CA SER A 108 -12.23 -16.67 33.55
C SER A 108 -13.60 -17.21 33.96
N LYS A 109 -14.43 -17.65 32.99
CA LYS A 109 -15.77 -18.21 33.26
C LYS A 109 -15.73 -19.63 33.83
N ASP A 110 -14.70 -20.40 33.52
CA ASP A 110 -14.53 -21.77 34.03
C ASP A 110 -13.92 -21.83 35.44
N THR A 111 -13.44 -20.70 35.98
CA THR A 111 -12.83 -20.66 37.32
C THR A 111 -13.83 -20.37 38.44
N GLU A 112 -15.08 -20.01 38.12
CA GLU A 112 -16.14 -19.68 39.09
C GLU A 112 -17.23 -20.78 39.24
N ALA A 113 -16.98 -22.01 38.78
CA ALA A 113 -17.88 -23.17 38.91
C ALA A 113 -17.43 -24.20 39.95
#